data_AF-A0A2V5VZI3-F1
#
_entry.id   AF-A0A2V5VZI3-F1
#
_cell.length_a   1.000
_cell.length_b   1.000
_cell.length_c   1.000
_cell.angle_alpha   90.00
_cell.angle_beta   90.00
_cell.angle_gamma   90.00
#
_symmetry.space_group_name_H-M   'P 1'
#
loop_
_entity.id
_entity.type
_entity.pdbx_description
1 polymer ?
#
loop_
_entity_poly.entity_id
_entity_poly.type
_entity_poly.pdbx_seq_one_letter_code
_entity_poly.pdbx_strand_id
1 'polypeptide(L)'
;MEFARDGGPAETAGAIDDLRCRSGAAAQARSARFQRAGGAATGSGSERKNWPEENWICLLQHLHRATKFNFLMVGGEAEGDRLQRLSTVLPTTRIQLAQSLPLVELAWRLHQCAGFIGHDSGISHLAAALGLPGLVLWGETNQAIWCPRGDRITVLTSNGGIAGVTVGDVVAEVRSRL
;
A
#
# COMPACT_ATOMS: atom_id res chain seq x y z
N MET A 1 41.67 -34.79 30.20
CA MET A 1 41.34 -34.67 28.75
C MET A 1 41.23 -36.10 28.24
N GLU A 2 40.14 -36.61 27.71
CA GLU A 2 39.10 -35.98 26.91
C GLU A 2 37.82 -36.84 26.93
N PHE A 3 36.70 -36.12 27.16
CA PHE A 3 35.29 -36.34 26.87
C PHE A 3 34.74 -37.68 26.37
N ALA A 4 33.79 -38.20 27.18
CA ALA A 4 32.70 -39.07 26.77
C ALA A 4 31.61 -38.29 26.02
N ARG A 5 30.85 -38.97 25.15
CA ARG A 5 29.39 -39.12 25.31
C ARG A 5 28.78 -40.13 24.33
N ASP A 6 27.86 -40.87 24.90
CA ASP A 6 27.16 -42.05 24.41
C ASP A 6 26.21 -41.79 23.23
N GLY A 7 26.13 -42.78 22.34
CA GLY A 7 25.03 -42.98 21.42
C GLY A 7 24.24 -44.23 21.82
N GLY A 8 22.92 -44.10 21.88
CA GLY A 8 21.96 -45.18 22.13
C GLY A 8 20.54 -44.73 21.77
N PRO A 9 19.62 -45.66 21.48
CA PRO A 9 19.18 -45.88 20.10
C PRO A 9 17.74 -45.44 19.80
N ALA A 10 17.43 -45.48 18.49
CA ALA A 10 16.10 -45.36 17.90
C ALA A 10 15.27 -46.63 18.05
N GLU A 11 13.95 -46.47 18.21
CA GLU A 11 12.79 -47.36 17.88
C GLU A 11 11.61 -46.90 18.77
N THR A 12 10.32 -46.85 18.40
CA THR A 12 9.51 -47.59 17.43
C THR A 12 8.18 -46.85 17.13
N ALA A 13 7.63 -47.20 15.96
CA ALA A 13 6.27 -47.17 15.42
C ALA A 13 5.05 -46.65 16.23
N GLY A 14 4.16 -45.97 15.50
CA GLY A 14 2.73 -45.82 15.80
C GLY A 14 1.96 -45.34 14.56
N ALA A 15 1.20 -46.25 13.95
CA ALA A 15 0.32 -46.01 12.80
C ALA A 15 -1.02 -45.38 13.24
N ILE A 16 -1.70 -44.74 12.28
CA ILE A 16 -3.16 -44.64 11.97
C ILE A 16 -3.46 -43.21 11.47
N ASP A 17 -3.80 -43.00 10.20
CA ASP A 17 -5.04 -43.30 9.46
C ASP A 17 -6.00 -42.09 9.41
N ASP A 18 -6.56 -41.96 8.22
CA ASP A 18 -7.62 -41.09 7.69
C ASP A 18 -8.23 -39.98 8.56
N LEU A 19 -8.24 -38.77 7.99
CA LEU A 19 -9.36 -37.83 8.14
C LEU A 19 -9.45 -36.88 6.93
N ARG A 20 -9.99 -37.42 5.82
CA ARG A 20 -10.91 -36.63 4.99
C ARG A 20 -12.15 -36.33 5.83
N CYS A 21 -12.20 -35.13 6.43
CA CYS A 21 -13.45 -34.58 6.92
C CYS A 21 -14.03 -33.59 5.92
N ARG A 22 -15.29 -33.84 5.61
CA ARG A 22 -16.13 -33.26 4.58
C ARG A 22 -16.45 -31.79 4.87
N SER A 23 -16.70 -31.07 3.77
CA SER A 23 -17.62 -29.93 3.64
C SER A 23 -18.41 -29.57 4.90
N GLY A 24 -18.04 -28.46 5.53
CA GLY A 24 -18.83 -27.75 6.51
C GLY A 24 -18.95 -26.29 6.06
N ALA A 25 -20.17 -25.88 5.76
CA ALA A 25 -20.51 -24.55 5.30
C ALA A 25 -19.97 -23.44 6.22
N ALA A 26 -19.21 -22.52 5.64
CA ALA A 26 -19.16 -21.13 6.06
C ALA A 26 -18.77 -20.24 4.87
N ALA A 27 -19.54 -20.31 3.79
CA ALA A 27 -19.56 -19.28 2.74
C ALA A 27 -20.19 -17.96 3.22
N GLN A 28 -20.15 -17.69 4.53
CA GLN A 28 -20.88 -16.62 5.19
C GLN A 28 -20.01 -15.96 6.25
N ALA A 29 -19.05 -15.18 5.74
CA ALA A 29 -18.49 -14.00 6.41
C ALA A 29 -17.84 -13.08 5.36
N ARG A 30 -18.60 -12.74 4.30
CA ARG A 30 -18.28 -11.61 3.40
C ARG A 30 -18.60 -10.26 4.03
N SER A 31 -18.98 -10.27 5.31
CA SER A 31 -19.32 -9.12 6.13
C SER A 31 -18.06 -8.45 6.68
N ALA A 32 -17.83 -7.21 6.21
CA ALA A 32 -17.06 -6.16 6.87
C ALA A 32 -15.50 -6.16 6.81
N ARG A 33 -14.86 -6.72 5.76
CA ARG A 33 -13.41 -6.52 5.51
C ARG A 33 -13.10 -5.39 4.52
N PHE A 34 -13.61 -4.18 4.78
CA PHE A 34 -13.28 -3.00 3.98
C PHE A 34 -12.62 -1.92 4.83
N GLN A 35 -11.34 -2.12 5.16
CA GLN A 35 -10.46 -1.01 5.49
C GLN A 35 -9.89 -0.49 4.17
N ARG A 36 -10.71 0.27 3.43
CA ARG A 36 -10.23 0.96 2.23
C ARG A 36 -9.24 2.00 2.70
N ALA A 37 -7.95 1.70 2.65
CA ALA A 37 -6.83 2.59 2.90
C ALA A 37 -6.22 2.99 1.56
N GLY A 38 -6.09 4.30 1.31
CA GLY A 38 -5.29 4.83 0.21
C GLY A 38 -3.89 5.15 0.74
N GLY A 39 -2.88 4.40 0.28
CA GLY A 39 -1.48 4.68 0.54
C GLY A 39 -1.02 5.89 -0.25
N ALA A 40 -0.75 7.03 0.38
CA ALA A 40 -0.06 8.17 -0.24
C ALA A 40 1.40 8.14 0.20
N ALA A 41 2.31 7.84 -0.72
CA ALA A 41 3.73 8.12 -0.55
C ALA A 41 3.95 9.60 -0.90
N THR A 42 4.80 10.30 -0.16
CA THR A 42 5.23 11.67 -0.46
C THR A 42 6.75 11.66 -0.69
N GLY A 43 7.28 12.44 -1.63
CA GLY A 43 8.73 12.74 -1.73
C GLY A 43 9.61 11.92 -2.69
N SER A 44 10.09 12.59 -3.74
CA SER A 44 11.43 12.46 -4.34
C SER A 44 12.24 13.73 -4.02
N GLY A 45 13.58 13.65 -3.94
CA GLY A 45 14.51 14.71 -3.49
C GLY A 45 14.56 16.01 -4.33
N SER A 46 13.63 16.23 -5.25
CA SER A 46 13.43 17.51 -5.95
C SER A 46 11.94 17.85 -5.98
N GLU A 47 11.55 19.01 -5.47
CA GLU A 47 10.13 19.41 -5.31
C GLU A 47 9.34 19.40 -6.62
N ARG A 48 9.98 19.75 -7.74
CA ARG A 48 9.34 19.73 -9.08
C ARG A 48 8.91 18.34 -9.54
N LYS A 49 9.45 17.28 -8.93
CA LYS A 49 9.11 15.88 -9.22
C LYS A 49 7.96 15.37 -8.35
N ASN A 50 7.49 16.18 -7.40
CA ASN A 50 6.37 15.84 -6.54
C ASN A 50 5.09 16.46 -7.07
N TRP A 51 3.98 15.74 -6.92
CA TRP A 51 2.66 16.35 -7.09
C TRP A 51 2.45 17.42 -6.01
N PRO A 52 1.94 18.61 -6.35
CA PRO A 52 1.78 19.71 -5.40
C PRO A 52 1.05 19.29 -4.11
N GLU A 53 1.50 19.81 -2.97
CA GLU A 53 0.94 19.46 -1.66
C GLU A 53 -0.55 19.87 -1.59
N GLU A 54 -0.89 21.01 -2.19
CA GLU A 54 -2.26 21.53 -2.30
C GLU A 54 -3.18 20.55 -3.05
N ASN A 55 -2.67 19.89 -4.09
CA ASN A 55 -3.42 18.89 -4.83
C ASN A 55 -3.69 17.65 -3.98
N TRP A 56 -2.73 17.21 -3.17
CA TRP A 56 -2.95 16.15 -2.18
C TRP A 56 -4.02 16.54 -1.17
N ILE A 57 -3.96 17.76 -0.63
CA ILE A 57 -4.98 18.27 0.31
C ILE A 57 -6.37 18.21 -0.33
N CYS A 58 -6.52 18.77 -1.55
CA CYS A 58 -7.79 18.75 -2.27
C CYS A 58 -8.29 17.33 -2.55
N LEU A 59 -7.41 16.41 -2.95
CA LEU A 59 -7.75 15.01 -3.18
C LEU A 59 -8.25 14.34 -1.90
N LEU A 60 -7.51 14.47 -0.80
CA LEU A 60 -7.87 13.86 0.48
C LEU A 60 -9.22 14.36 0.99
N GLN A 61 -9.46 15.68 0.91
CA GLN A 61 -10.75 16.26 1.26
C GLN A 61 -11.88 15.73 0.37
N HIS A 62 -11.65 15.64 -0.93
CA HIS A 62 -12.65 15.12 -1.87
C HIS A 62 -12.98 13.66 -1.55
N LEU A 63 -11.97 12.80 -1.43
CA LEU A 63 -12.17 11.37 -1.15
C LEU A 63 -12.81 11.16 0.23
N HIS A 64 -12.45 11.96 1.23
CA HIS A 64 -13.07 11.89 2.54
C HIS A 64 -14.56 12.23 2.51
N ARG A 65 -14.96 13.29 1.79
CA ARG A 65 -16.37 13.69 1.66
C ARG A 65 -17.17 12.70 0.80
N ALA A 66 -16.57 12.19 -0.26
CA ALA A 66 -17.25 11.33 -1.23
C ALA A 66 -17.32 9.86 -0.79
N THR A 67 -16.51 9.42 0.16
CA THR A 67 -16.35 7.99 0.47
C THR A 67 -16.26 7.68 1.96
N LYS A 68 -16.38 6.39 2.30
CA LYS A 68 -16.13 5.88 3.66
C LYS A 68 -14.71 5.33 3.84
N PHE A 69 -13.74 5.77 3.03
CA PHE A 69 -12.36 5.26 3.10
C PHE A 69 -11.62 5.77 4.33
N ASN A 70 -10.90 4.87 4.97
CA ASN A 70 -9.83 5.24 5.88
C ASN A 70 -8.57 5.52 5.04
N PHE A 71 -7.56 6.14 5.61
CA PHE A 71 -6.35 6.49 4.87
C PHE A 71 -5.13 6.01 5.64
N LEU A 72 -4.23 5.33 4.95
CA LEU A 72 -2.93 4.97 5.49
C LEU A 72 -1.92 5.87 4.78
N MET A 73 -1.42 6.91 5.42
CA MET A 73 -0.37 7.72 4.81
C MET A 73 0.98 7.11 5.11
N VAL A 74 1.82 6.98 4.09
CA VAL A 74 3.12 6.33 4.19
C VAL A 74 4.20 7.36 3.88
N GLY A 75 5.20 7.49 4.74
CA GLY A 75 6.32 8.40 4.52
C GLY A 75 7.62 7.82 5.06
N GLY A 76 8.74 8.19 4.44
CA GLY A 76 10.06 7.96 4.99
C GLY A 76 10.42 9.03 6.02
N GLU A 77 11.67 8.97 6.47
CA GLU A 77 12.23 9.95 7.41
C GLU A 77 12.27 11.36 6.80
N ALA A 78 12.56 11.46 5.50
CA ALA A 78 12.64 12.73 4.78
C ALA A 78 11.28 13.44 4.59
N GLU A 79 10.17 12.73 4.80
CA GLU A 79 8.83 13.28 4.56
C GLU A 79 7.98 13.52 5.80
N GLY A 80 8.56 13.39 6.99
CA GLY A 80 7.85 13.52 8.26
C GLY A 80 6.99 14.78 8.36
N ASP A 81 7.57 15.95 8.10
CA ASP A 81 6.85 17.23 8.21
C ASP A 81 5.69 17.34 7.23
N ARG A 82 5.89 16.89 5.98
CA ARG A 82 4.84 16.89 4.96
C ARG A 82 3.73 15.91 5.31
N LEU A 83 4.09 14.70 5.77
CA LEU A 83 3.15 13.68 6.19
C LEU A 83 2.29 14.19 7.34
N GLN A 84 2.91 14.87 8.32
CA GLN A 84 2.20 15.47 9.43
C GLN A 84 1.25 16.57 8.98
N ARG A 85 1.66 17.50 8.11
CA ARG A 85 0.76 18.54 7.57
C ARG A 85 -0.43 17.94 6.83
N LEU A 86 -0.20 17.00 5.92
CA LEU A 86 -1.27 16.32 5.18
C LEU A 86 -2.21 15.53 6.11
N SER A 87 -1.69 14.99 7.21
CA SER A 87 -2.50 14.24 8.16
C SER A 87 -3.58 15.09 8.83
N THR A 88 -3.33 16.39 9.02
CA THR A 88 -4.27 17.33 9.66
C THR A 88 -5.52 17.61 8.83
N VAL A 89 -5.49 17.26 7.54
CA VAL A 89 -6.61 17.44 6.59
C VAL A 89 -7.77 16.49 6.89
N LEU A 90 -7.49 15.37 7.57
CA LEU A 90 -8.44 14.30 7.82
C LEU A 90 -8.69 14.13 9.33
N PRO A 91 -9.90 13.71 9.75
CA PRO A 91 -10.14 13.33 11.13
C PRO A 91 -9.22 12.18 11.55
N THR A 92 -8.72 12.20 12.79
CA THR A 92 -7.85 11.13 13.34
C THR A 92 -8.49 9.75 13.31
N THR A 93 -9.83 9.67 13.32
CA THR A 93 -10.58 8.41 13.19
C THR A 93 -10.56 7.82 11.77
N ARG A 94 -10.06 8.57 10.80
CA ARG A 94 -10.05 8.23 9.37
C ARG A 94 -8.67 8.09 8.79
N ILE A 95 -7.62 8.33 9.58
CA ILE A 95 -6.25 8.35 9.10
C ILE A 95 -5.31 7.60 10.06
N GLN A 96 -4.37 6.86 9.50
CA GLN A 96 -3.25 6.25 10.18
C GLN A 96 -1.95 6.65 9.47
N LEU A 97 -0.89 6.90 10.24
CA LEU A 97 0.43 7.21 9.71
C LEU A 97 1.34 5.99 9.82
N ALA A 98 2.02 5.66 8.73
CA ALA A 98 3.10 4.69 8.66
C ALA A 98 4.38 5.43 8.28
N GLN A 99 5.03 6.01 9.28
CA GLN A 99 6.27 6.77 9.10
C GLN A 99 7.47 5.91 9.48
N SER A 100 8.44 5.80 8.57
CA SER A 100 9.71 5.10 8.79
C SER A 100 9.56 3.66 9.33
N LEU A 101 8.51 2.95 8.92
CA LEU A 101 8.29 1.56 9.32
C LEU A 101 9.26 0.61 8.62
N PRO A 102 9.66 -0.50 9.27
CA PRO A 102 10.35 -1.59 8.59
C PRO A 102 9.56 -2.08 7.38
N LEU A 103 10.24 -2.38 6.27
CA LEU A 103 9.59 -2.71 5.00
C LEU A 103 8.61 -3.89 5.10
N VAL A 104 8.91 -4.90 5.92
CA VAL A 104 8.02 -6.05 6.14
C VAL A 104 6.71 -5.62 6.83
N GLU A 105 6.80 -4.73 7.82
CA GLU A 105 5.60 -4.20 8.50
C GLU A 105 4.79 -3.31 7.56
N LEU A 106 5.47 -2.44 6.80
CA LEU A 106 4.81 -1.62 5.79
C LEU A 106 4.10 -2.48 4.75
N ALA A 107 4.75 -3.52 4.24
CA ALA A 107 4.17 -4.45 3.27
C ALA A 107 2.90 -5.12 3.83
N TRP A 108 2.94 -5.54 5.10
CA TRP A 108 1.77 -6.13 5.76
C TRP A 108 0.59 -5.15 5.84
N ARG A 109 0.84 -3.88 6.21
CA ARG A 109 -0.19 -2.84 6.25
C ARG A 109 -0.74 -2.52 4.86
N LEU A 110 0.13 -2.40 3.86
CA LEU A 110 -0.25 -2.20 2.47
C LEU A 110 -1.12 -3.34 1.96
N HIS A 111 -0.79 -4.60 2.28
CA HIS A 111 -1.57 -5.76 1.87
C HIS A 111 -3.02 -5.76 2.38
N GLN A 112 -3.32 -5.04 3.47
CA GLN A 112 -4.69 -4.87 3.98
C GLN A 112 -5.46 -3.73 3.27
N CYS A 113 -4.79 -2.93 2.45
CA CYS A 113 -5.39 -1.80 1.76
C CYS A 113 -6.24 -2.27 0.56
N ALA A 114 -7.29 -1.50 0.24
CA ALA A 114 -8.12 -1.78 -0.93
C ALA A 114 -7.56 -1.20 -2.23
N GLY A 115 -6.64 -0.23 -2.12
CA GLY A 115 -5.94 0.34 -3.26
C GLY A 115 -4.83 1.28 -2.85
N PHE A 116 -4.11 1.82 -3.83
CA PHE A 116 -2.93 2.64 -3.60
C PHE A 116 -2.92 3.88 -4.52
N ILE A 117 -2.46 5.03 -4.02
CA ILE A 117 -2.28 6.24 -4.83
C ILE A 117 -0.94 6.87 -4.45
N GLY A 118 0.10 6.71 -5.27
CA GLY A 118 1.43 7.20 -4.93
C GLY A 118 2.12 7.92 -6.08
N HIS A 119 3.36 8.33 -5.87
CA HIS A 119 4.27 8.81 -6.91
C HIS A 119 5.24 7.70 -7.34
N ASP A 120 6.06 7.96 -8.35
CA ASP A 120 7.18 7.09 -8.73
C ASP A 120 8.18 6.92 -7.57
N SER A 121 8.04 5.81 -6.82
CA SER A 121 8.89 5.46 -5.67
C SER A 121 8.89 3.97 -5.37
N GLY A 122 9.85 3.55 -4.53
CA GLY A 122 9.93 2.17 -4.03
C GLY A 122 8.65 1.66 -3.37
N ILE A 123 7.86 2.54 -2.72
CA ILE A 123 6.57 2.15 -2.10
C ILE A 123 5.55 1.78 -3.18
N SER A 124 5.55 2.46 -4.32
CA SER A 124 4.68 2.13 -5.46
C SER A 124 5.06 0.78 -6.08
N HIS A 125 6.35 0.45 -6.15
CA HIS A 125 6.81 -0.90 -6.53
C HIS A 125 6.38 -1.96 -5.52
N LEU A 126 6.48 -1.67 -4.22
CA LEU A 126 6.03 -2.58 -3.18
C LEU A 126 4.51 -2.83 -3.27
N ALA A 127 3.71 -1.78 -3.45
CA ALA A 127 2.27 -1.89 -3.64
C ALA A 127 1.92 -2.74 -4.88
N ALA A 128 2.64 -2.54 -5.99
CA ALA A 128 2.48 -3.34 -7.21
C ALA A 128 2.81 -4.83 -6.97
N ALA A 129 3.92 -5.11 -6.29
CA ALA A 129 4.34 -6.48 -5.96
C ALA A 129 3.35 -7.20 -5.03
N LEU A 130 2.62 -6.46 -4.20
CA LEU A 130 1.55 -6.97 -3.35
C LEU A 130 0.22 -7.18 -4.10
N GLY A 131 0.15 -6.85 -5.40
CA GLY A 131 -1.03 -7.02 -6.25
C GLY A 131 -2.15 -6.01 -5.96
N LEU A 132 -1.83 -4.89 -5.30
CA LEU A 132 -2.81 -3.85 -5.03
C LEU A 132 -3.25 -3.16 -6.33
N PRO A 133 -4.55 -2.90 -6.53
CA PRO A 133 -4.96 -1.95 -7.54
C PRO A 133 -4.48 -0.56 -7.14
N GLY A 134 -3.87 0.17 -8.06
CA GLY A 134 -3.29 1.45 -7.70
C GLY A 134 -3.08 2.39 -8.86
N LEU A 135 -2.97 3.67 -8.50
CA LEU A 135 -2.66 4.76 -9.39
C LEU A 135 -1.29 5.32 -9.00
N VAL A 136 -0.40 5.48 -9.97
CA VAL A 136 0.90 6.10 -9.75
C VAL A 136 0.98 7.38 -10.56
N LEU A 137 1.05 8.51 -9.86
CA LEU A 137 1.24 9.83 -10.44
C LEU A 137 2.67 9.94 -10.91
N TRP A 138 2.86 10.07 -12.22
CA TRP A 138 4.15 9.90 -12.84
C TRP A 138 4.72 11.22 -13.34
N GLY A 139 5.98 11.46 -12.97
CA GLY A 139 6.74 12.62 -13.42
C GLY A 139 7.61 12.32 -14.64
N GLU A 140 8.82 12.88 -14.65
CA GLU A 140 9.73 12.84 -15.80
C GLU A 140 10.61 11.59 -15.85
N THR A 141 10.52 10.68 -14.87
CA THR A 141 11.31 9.44 -14.85
C THR A 141 10.94 8.53 -16.01
N ASN A 142 11.93 7.85 -16.60
CA ASN A 142 11.73 6.93 -17.71
C ASN A 142 10.85 5.72 -17.30
N GLN A 143 9.59 5.74 -17.74
CA GLN A 143 8.60 4.70 -17.47
C GLN A 143 9.00 3.31 -18.00
N ALA A 144 9.70 3.24 -19.13
CA ALA A 144 10.10 1.96 -19.72
C ALA A 144 11.08 1.19 -18.81
N ILE A 145 11.79 1.90 -17.93
CA ILE A 145 12.77 1.33 -17.01
C ILE A 145 12.14 1.18 -15.62
N TRP A 146 11.45 2.21 -15.14
CA TRP A 146 11.10 2.36 -13.73
C TRP A 146 9.63 2.15 -13.41
N CYS A 147 8.75 1.93 -14.38
CA CYS A 147 7.34 1.69 -14.07
C CYS A 147 7.15 0.49 -13.11
N PRO A 148 6.36 0.62 -12.03
CA PRO A 148 5.98 -0.48 -11.17
C PRO A 148 5.36 -1.60 -11.99
N ARG A 149 5.86 -2.81 -11.77
CA ARG A 149 5.38 -4.01 -12.47
C ARG A 149 4.23 -4.59 -11.67
N GLY A 150 3.00 -4.39 -12.15
CA GLY A 150 1.81 -4.99 -11.58
C GLY A 150 0.60 -4.78 -12.48
N ASP A 151 -0.16 -5.84 -12.72
CA ASP A 151 -1.27 -5.85 -13.69
C ASP A 151 -2.42 -4.89 -13.34
N ARG A 152 -2.44 -4.42 -12.09
CA ARG A 152 -3.49 -3.56 -11.54
C ARG A 152 -2.99 -2.15 -11.22
N ILE A 153 -1.77 -1.81 -11.65
CA ILE A 153 -1.21 -0.47 -11.53
C ILE A 153 -1.49 0.31 -12.81
N THR A 154 -2.04 1.50 -12.65
CA THR A 154 -2.22 2.49 -13.71
C THR A 154 -1.27 3.65 -13.47
N VAL A 155 -0.59 4.08 -14.52
CA VAL A 155 0.31 5.23 -14.49
C VAL A 155 -0.44 6.43 -15.05
N LEU A 156 -0.53 7.51 -14.28
CA LEU A 156 -1.15 8.76 -14.70
C LEU A 156 -0.09 9.80 -15.02
N THR A 157 -0.15 10.35 -16.23
CA THR A 157 0.81 11.34 -16.74
C THR A 157 0.06 12.56 -17.27
N SER A 158 0.77 13.68 -17.41
CA SER A 158 0.25 14.89 -18.05
C SER A 158 1.35 15.57 -18.86
N ASN A 159 0.96 16.27 -19.93
CA ASN A 159 1.88 17.04 -20.77
C ASN A 159 2.60 18.16 -20.00
N GLY A 160 2.02 18.62 -18.88
CA GLY A 160 2.62 19.59 -17.97
C GLY A 160 3.52 18.97 -16.89
N GLY A 161 3.96 17.72 -17.06
CA GLY A 161 4.62 16.95 -16.02
C GLY A 161 3.66 16.57 -14.89
N ILE A 162 4.21 16.09 -13.77
CA ILE A 162 3.39 15.64 -12.64
C ILE A 162 2.48 16.75 -12.09
N ALA A 163 2.94 18.01 -12.09
CA ALA A 163 2.16 19.15 -11.65
C ALA A 163 0.93 19.43 -12.56
N GLY A 164 0.98 19.00 -13.82
CA GLY A 164 -0.13 19.09 -14.77
C GLY A 164 -1.20 18.01 -14.59
N VAL A 165 -0.99 17.01 -13.72
CA VAL A 165 -2.03 16.04 -13.37
C VAL A 165 -3.03 16.71 -12.43
N THR A 166 -4.30 16.78 -12.81
CA THR A 166 -5.30 17.47 -12.01
C THR A 166 -5.91 16.55 -10.95
N VAL A 167 -6.45 17.13 -9.87
CA VAL A 167 -7.21 16.36 -8.87
C VAL A 167 -8.43 15.66 -9.51
N GLY A 168 -9.02 16.27 -10.54
CA GLY A 168 -10.13 15.70 -11.29
C GLY A 168 -9.75 14.40 -12.00
N ASP A 169 -8.59 14.37 -12.64
CA ASP A 169 -8.06 13.18 -13.33
C ASP A 169 -7.85 12.04 -12.33
N VAL A 170 -7.24 12.34 -11.18
CA VAL A 170 -7.01 11.37 -10.11
C VAL A 170 -8.33 10.82 -9.56
N VAL A 171 -9.32 11.70 -9.30
CA VAL A 171 -10.63 11.27 -8.80
C VAL A 171 -11.37 10.41 -9.82
N ALA A 172 -11.29 10.73 -11.11
CA ALA A 172 -11.92 9.95 -12.18
C ALA A 172 -11.32 8.53 -12.25
N GLU A 173 -10.00 8.42 -12.18
CA GLU A 173 -9.30 7.12 -12.16
C GLU A 173 -9.64 6.31 -10.90
N VAL A 174 -9.66 6.95 -9.73
CA VAL A 174 -10.05 6.29 -8.47
C VAL A 174 -11.47 5.74 -8.58
N ARG A 175 -12.44 6.53 -9.06
CA ARG A 175 -13.85 6.09 -9.15
C ARG A 175 -14.07 4.93 -10.11
N SER A 176 -13.29 4.85 -11.19
CA SER A 176 -13.44 3.78 -12.16
C SER A 176 -12.84 2.44 -11.68
N ARG A 177 -12.01 2.46 -10.62
CA ARG A 177 -11.18 1.30 -10.22
C ARG A 177 -11.26 0.88 -8.75
N LEU A 178 -11.65 1.78 -7.83
CA LEU A 178 -11.61 1.58 -6.36
C LEU A 178 -12.96 1.90 -5.68
#